data_AF-A0A2B7ZUF1-F1
#
_entry.id   AF-A0A2B7ZUF1-F1
#
_cell.length_a   1.000
_cell.length_b   1.000
_cell.length_c   1.000
_cell.angle_alpha   90.00
_cell.angle_beta   90.00
_cell.angle_gamma   90.00
#
_symmetry.space_group_name_H-M   'P 1'
#
loop_
_entity.id
_entity.type
_entity.pdbx_description
1 polymer ?
#
loop_
_entity_poly.entity_id
_entity_poly.type
_entity_poly.pdbx_seq_one_letter_code
_entity_poly.pdbx_strand_id
1 'polypeptide(L)'
;GSSKAVQEALRRLHIPFQLISRAKSHETITYEQLRKNPDYYHTHPLIINTTPLGMHPDTQSCPPINFDEITPEHYVYDLIYNPARTTLLQRAEMRNANIKNGLEMLHLQAEKSWEIWSR
;
A
#
# COMPACT_ATOMS: atom_id res chain seq x y z
N GLY A 1 6.52 5.73 -10.26
CA GLY A 1 7.68 5.86 -9.36
C GLY A 1 7.57 4.88 -8.23
N SER A 2 6.82 5.22 -7.18
CA SER A 2 6.76 4.48 -5.93
C SER A 2 6.36 3.00 -6.07
N SER A 3 5.35 2.69 -6.89
CA SER A 3 4.97 1.29 -7.15
C SER A 3 6.13 0.44 -7.67
N LYS A 4 6.93 0.95 -8.61
CA LYS A 4 8.09 0.22 -9.15
C LYS A 4 9.19 0.02 -8.11
N ALA A 5 9.41 1.00 -7.23
CA ALA A 5 10.38 0.89 -6.14
C ALA A 5 9.96 -0.18 -5.12
N VAL A 6 8.67 -0.22 -4.75
CA VAL A 6 8.10 -1.27 -3.90
C VAL A 6 8.23 -2.64 -4.57
N GLN A 7 7.87 -2.75 -5.85
CA GLN A 7 8.01 -4.01 -6.60
C GLN A 7 9.45 -4.51 -6.61
N GLU A 8 10.43 -3.64 -6.87
CA GLU A 8 11.84 -3.98 -6.84
C GLU A 8 12.29 -4.45 -5.45
N ALA A 9 11.85 -3.76 -4.38
CA ALA A 9 12.13 -4.18 -3.02
C ALA A 9 11.56 -5.58 -2.71
N LEU A 10 10.30 -5.84 -3.08
CA LEU A 10 9.67 -7.15 -2.91
C LEU A 10 10.37 -8.25 -3.72
N ARG A 11 10.80 -7.94 -4.96
CA ARG A 11 11.57 -8.88 -5.80
C ARG A 11 12.90 -9.24 -5.15
N ARG A 12 13.65 -8.27 -4.61
CA ARG A 12 14.92 -8.52 -3.90
C ARG A 12 14.73 -9.35 -2.64
N LEU A 13 13.60 -9.21 -1.98
CA LEU A 13 13.22 -9.99 -0.81
C LEU A 13 12.60 -11.35 -1.16
N HIS A 14 12.46 -11.68 -2.44
CA HIS A 14 11.81 -12.90 -2.92
C HIS A 14 10.35 -13.06 -2.43
N ILE A 15 9.66 -11.93 -2.22
CA ILE A 15 8.26 -11.91 -1.79
C ILE A 15 7.38 -11.88 -3.06
N PRO A 16 6.55 -12.91 -3.31
CA PRO A 16 5.60 -12.87 -4.41
C PRO A 16 4.53 -11.81 -4.13
N PHE A 17 4.07 -11.14 -5.19
CA PHE A 17 3.06 -10.09 -5.07
C PHE A 17 2.14 -10.06 -6.29
N GLN A 18 0.92 -9.58 -6.08
CA GLN A 18 -0.05 -9.29 -7.12
C GLN A 18 -0.23 -7.77 -7.27
N LEU A 19 -0.14 -7.26 -8.49
CA LEU A 19 -0.42 -5.85 -8.78
C LEU A 19 -1.91 -5.62 -9.03
N ILE A 20 -2.43 -4.53 -8.47
CA ILE A 20 -3.82 -4.11 -8.59
C ILE A 20 -3.85 -2.71 -9.19
N SER A 21 -4.66 -2.50 -10.22
CA SER A 21 -4.80 -1.20 -10.90
C SER A 21 -6.23 -0.98 -11.40
N ARG A 22 -6.58 0.28 -11.71
CA ARG A 22 -7.86 0.62 -12.34
C ARG A 22 -7.95 0.06 -13.77
N ALA A 23 -6.84 0.11 -14.50
CA ALA A 23 -6.75 -0.40 -15.87
C ALA A 23 -6.12 -1.79 -15.85
N LYS A 24 -6.73 -2.71 -16.59
CA LYS A 24 -6.20 -4.06 -16.79
C LYS A 24 -4.96 -3.99 -17.69
N SER A 25 -3.90 -4.67 -17.28
CA SER A 25 -2.72 -4.94 -18.09
C SER A 25 -2.40 -6.44 -18.05
N HIS A 26 -1.29 -6.84 -18.68
CA HIS A 26 -0.81 -8.23 -18.61
C HIS A 26 -0.39 -8.65 -17.18
N GLU A 27 -0.01 -7.69 -16.34
CA GLU A 27 0.58 -7.95 -15.02
C GLU A 27 -0.32 -7.50 -13.85
N THR A 28 -1.46 -6.87 -14.14
CA THR A 28 -2.38 -6.32 -13.13
C THR A 28 -3.74 -6.99 -13.17
N ILE A 29 -4.34 -7.15 -12.00
CA ILE A 29 -5.78 -7.38 -11.87
C ILE A 29 -6.49 -6.05 -11.57
N THR A 30 -7.77 -5.98 -11.91
CA THR A 30 -8.61 -4.83 -11.57
C THR A 30 -9.19 -4.95 -10.17
N TYR A 31 -9.62 -3.83 -9.59
CA TYR A 31 -10.39 -3.84 -8.34
C TYR A 31 -11.70 -4.64 -8.45
N GLU A 32 -12.31 -4.70 -9.64
CA GLU A 32 -13.49 -5.55 -9.85
C GLU A 32 -13.13 -7.04 -9.75
N GLN A 33 -11.99 -7.46 -10.31
CA GLN A 33 -11.50 -8.83 -10.19
C GLN A 33 -11.13 -9.16 -8.73
N LEU A 34 -10.47 -8.23 -8.04
CA LEU A 34 -10.18 -8.35 -6.61
C LEU A 34 -11.47 -8.56 -5.79
N ARG A 35 -12.52 -7.77 -6.06
CA ARG A 35 -13.81 -7.90 -5.37
C ARG A 35 -14.49 -9.23 -5.61
N LYS A 36 -14.32 -9.82 -6.80
CA LYS A 36 -14.93 -11.12 -7.16
C LYS A 36 -14.20 -12.31 -6.55
N ASN A 37 -12.97 -12.12 -6.04
CA ASN A 37 -12.17 -13.21 -5.49
C ASN A 37 -11.55 -12.82 -4.13
N PRO A 38 -12.22 -13.12 -3.00
CA PRO A 38 -11.70 -12.86 -1.66
C PRO A 38 -10.38 -13.58 -1.34
N ASP A 39 -10.04 -14.68 -2.03
CA ASP A 39 -8.83 -15.46 -1.75
C ASP A 39 -7.54 -14.63 -1.87
N TYR A 40 -7.57 -13.53 -2.63
CA TYR A 40 -6.44 -12.61 -2.69
C TYR A 40 -6.08 -12.04 -1.31
N TYR A 41 -7.05 -11.74 -0.45
CA TYR A 41 -6.79 -11.22 0.90
C TYR A 41 -6.18 -12.31 1.80
N HIS A 42 -6.78 -13.50 1.79
CA HIS A 42 -6.30 -14.64 2.59
C HIS A 42 -4.87 -15.08 2.24
N THR A 43 -4.49 -14.98 0.96
CA THR A 43 -3.16 -15.37 0.48
C THR A 43 -2.14 -14.23 0.52
N HIS A 44 -2.58 -12.98 0.66
CA HIS A 44 -1.72 -11.79 0.67
C HIS A 44 -1.98 -10.94 1.92
N PRO A 45 -1.43 -11.34 3.09
CA PRO A 45 -1.62 -10.58 4.33
C PRO A 45 -1.00 -9.18 4.28
N LEU A 46 -0.04 -8.93 3.37
CA LEU A 46 0.57 -7.61 3.18
C LEU A 46 -0.12 -6.85 2.04
N ILE A 47 -0.79 -5.76 2.39
CA ILE A 47 -1.45 -4.84 1.46
C ILE A 47 -0.67 -3.53 1.42
N ILE A 48 -0.21 -3.11 0.24
CA ILE A 48 0.57 -1.87 0.07
C ILE A 48 -0.14 -0.91 -0.88
N ASN A 49 -0.55 0.26 -0.39
CA ASN A 49 -1.06 1.34 -1.23
C ASN A 49 0.08 2.22 -1.75
N THR A 50 0.22 2.25 -3.06
CA THR A 50 1.16 3.15 -3.77
C THR A 50 0.43 4.17 -4.64
N THR A 51 -0.87 4.35 -4.44
CA THR A 51 -1.70 5.34 -5.15
C THR A 51 -1.83 6.62 -4.31
N PRO A 52 -2.10 7.78 -4.93
CA PRO A 52 -2.29 9.02 -4.19
C PRO A 52 -3.69 9.16 -3.55
N LEU A 53 -4.53 8.11 -3.58
CA LEU A 53 -5.88 8.16 -3.01
C LEU A 53 -5.81 8.28 -1.48
N GLY A 54 -6.49 9.28 -0.92
CA GLY A 54 -6.45 9.61 0.50
C GLY A 54 -5.38 10.63 0.88
N MET A 55 -4.59 11.12 -0.09
CA MET A 55 -3.59 12.17 0.13
C MET A 55 -4.24 13.55 0.15
N HIS A 56 -3.71 14.47 0.98
CA HIS A 56 -4.17 15.86 0.97
C HIS A 56 -4.11 16.48 -0.45
N PRO A 57 -5.14 17.22 -0.89
CA PRO A 57 -6.30 17.69 -0.13
C PRO A 57 -7.48 16.70 -0.04
N ASP A 58 -7.53 15.68 -0.89
CA ASP A 58 -8.63 14.71 -0.95
C ASP A 58 -8.39 13.52 -0.01
N THR A 59 -8.61 13.76 1.28
CA THR A 59 -8.34 12.78 2.35
C THR A 59 -9.40 11.68 2.46
N GLN A 60 -10.56 11.85 1.81
CA GLN A 60 -11.69 10.92 1.88
C GLN A 60 -11.62 9.84 0.80
N SER A 61 -10.81 10.04 -0.25
CA SER A 61 -10.61 8.99 -1.25
C SER A 61 -9.83 7.81 -0.68
N CYS A 62 -10.13 6.62 -1.22
CA CYS A 62 -9.54 5.37 -0.77
C CYS A 62 -9.58 4.37 -1.94
N PRO A 63 -8.57 3.49 -2.08
CA PRO A 63 -8.66 2.34 -2.97
C PRO A 63 -9.93 1.52 -2.68
N PRO A 64 -10.68 1.08 -3.71
CA PRO A 64 -11.92 0.32 -3.53
C PRO A 64 -11.61 -1.15 -3.22
N ILE A 65 -11.06 -1.40 -2.04
CA ILE A 65 -10.82 -2.74 -1.48
C ILE A 65 -11.96 -3.18 -0.56
N ASN A 66 -12.11 -4.48 -0.36
CA ASN A 66 -13.11 -5.05 0.54
C ASN A 66 -12.54 -5.08 1.97
N PHE A 67 -12.97 -4.16 2.82
CA PHE A 67 -12.54 -4.09 4.21
C PHE A 67 -13.10 -5.23 5.08
N ASP A 68 -14.14 -5.93 4.63
CA ASP A 68 -14.68 -7.08 5.35
C ASP A 68 -13.73 -8.29 5.32
N GLU A 69 -12.83 -8.36 4.33
CA GLU A 69 -11.81 -9.41 4.24
C GLU A 69 -10.54 -9.08 5.04
N ILE A 70 -10.43 -7.85 5.57
CA ILE A 70 -9.28 -7.44 6.37
C ILE A 70 -9.45 -7.96 7.79
N THR A 71 -8.44 -8.67 8.27
CA THR A 71 -8.37 -9.31 9.58
C THR A 71 -7.14 -8.82 10.36
N PRO A 72 -7.00 -9.17 11.66
CA PRO A 72 -5.81 -8.82 12.45
C PRO A 72 -4.48 -9.39 11.92
N GLU A 73 -4.54 -10.39 11.03
CA GLU A 73 -3.35 -10.97 10.38
C GLU A 73 -2.79 -10.06 9.27
N HIS A 74 -3.59 -9.08 8.81
CA HIS A 74 -3.19 -8.21 7.73
C HIS A 74 -2.29 -7.08 8.21
N TYR A 75 -1.37 -6.69 7.33
CA TYR A 75 -0.52 -5.52 7.41
C TYR A 75 -0.86 -4.58 6.27
N VAL A 76 -1.40 -3.41 6.58
CA VAL A 76 -1.79 -2.39 5.60
C VAL A 76 -0.77 -1.26 5.65
N TYR A 77 0.03 -1.15 4.59
CA TYR A 77 1.05 -0.12 4.44
C TYR A 77 0.61 0.90 3.39
N ASP A 78 0.37 2.13 3.80
CA ASP A 78 0.12 3.25 2.91
C ASP A 78 1.37 4.13 2.79
N LEU A 79 1.85 4.36 1.56
CA LEU A 79 3.03 5.21 1.33
C LEU A 79 2.73 6.70 1.53
N ILE A 80 1.46 7.07 1.72
CA ILE A 80 1.05 8.43 2.07
C ILE A 80 1.46 8.74 3.51
N TYR A 81 2.03 9.94 3.73
CA TYR A 81 2.39 10.46 5.05
C TYR A 81 1.59 11.71 5.44
N ASN A 82 0.90 12.35 4.49
CA ASN A 82 0.03 13.49 4.73
C ASN A 82 -1.34 13.27 4.07
N PRO A 83 -2.40 12.96 4.84
CA PRO A 83 -2.45 12.90 6.31
C PRO A 83 -1.72 11.68 6.90
N ALA A 84 -1.36 11.75 8.18
CA ALA A 84 -0.66 10.65 8.86
C ALA A 84 -1.51 9.36 8.98
N ARG A 85 -2.85 9.50 9.02
CA ARG A 85 -3.81 8.40 8.96
C ARG A 85 -4.77 8.64 7.80
N THR A 86 -4.58 7.96 6.68
CA THR A 86 -5.49 8.00 5.53
C THR A 86 -6.77 7.20 5.81
N THR A 87 -7.82 7.41 5.00
CA THR A 87 -9.06 6.62 5.09
C THR A 87 -8.80 5.12 4.98
N LEU A 88 -7.81 4.69 4.19
CA LEU A 88 -7.38 3.30 4.09
C LEU A 88 -6.88 2.78 5.45
N LEU A 89 -5.93 3.49 6.07
CA LEU A 89 -5.35 3.08 7.35
C LEU A 89 -6.39 3.11 8.47
N GLN A 90 -7.25 4.12 8.53
CA GLN A 90 -8.31 4.22 9.53
C GLN A 90 -9.27 3.02 9.44
N ARG A 91 -9.71 2.65 8.23
CA ARG A 91 -10.62 1.52 8.04
C ARG A 91 -9.97 0.17 8.31
N ALA A 92 -8.69 0.01 7.99
CA ALA A 92 -7.93 -1.18 8.35
C ALA A 92 -7.74 -1.32 9.87
N GLU A 93 -7.43 -0.22 10.56
CA GLU A 93 -7.30 -0.16 12.02
C GLU A 93 -8.63 -0.52 12.72
N MET A 94 -9.78 -0.10 12.18
CA MET A 94 -11.10 -0.53 12.69
C MET A 94 -11.33 -2.04 12.62
N ARG A 95 -10.57 -2.76 11.78
CA ARG A 95 -10.58 -4.23 11.67
C ARG A 95 -9.47 -4.88 12.51
N ASN A 96 -8.76 -4.11 13.33
CA ASN A 96 -7.60 -4.50 14.12
C ASN A 96 -6.40 -4.98 13.28
N ALA A 97 -6.34 -4.61 11.99
CA ALA A 97 -5.16 -4.88 11.18
C ALA A 97 -3.98 -3.99 11.62
N ASN A 98 -2.78 -4.49 11.37
CA ASN A 98 -1.56 -3.73 11.58
C ASN A 98 -1.45 -2.65 10.49
N ILE A 99 -1.15 -1.41 10.89
CA ILE A 99 -1.07 -0.28 9.94
C ILE A 99 0.30 0.39 9.95
N LYS A 100 0.73 0.87 8.78
CA LYS A 100 1.94 1.67 8.63
C LYS A 100 1.71 2.78 7.61
N ASN A 101 2.21 3.98 7.89
CA ASN A 101 2.20 5.11 6.95
C ASN A 101 3.60 5.36 6.37
N GLY A 102 3.68 6.21 5.35
CA GLY A 102 4.92 6.46 4.60
C GLY A 102 5.92 7.40 5.23
N LEU A 103 5.69 7.90 6.45
CA LEU A 103 6.53 8.96 7.04
C LEU A 103 7.96 8.47 7.30
N GLU A 104 8.10 7.28 7.87
CA GLU A 104 9.41 6.68 8.13
C GLU A 104 10.20 6.46 6.83
N MET A 105 9.53 5.99 5.78
CA MET A 105 10.13 5.86 4.46
C MET A 105 10.67 7.21 3.95
N LEU A 106 9.93 8.30 4.14
CA LEU A 106 10.37 9.64 3.74
C LEU A 106 11.64 10.07 4.49
N HIS A 107 11.71 9.84 5.80
CA HIS A 107 12.89 10.15 6.60
C HIS A 107 14.11 9.34 6.15
N LEU A 108 13.95 8.02 5.97
CA LEU A 108 15.05 7.15 5.50
C LEU A 108 15.54 7.54 4.11
N GLN A 109 14.64 7.96 3.22
CA GLN A 109 15.00 8.48 1.90
C GLN A 109 15.81 9.78 1.99
N ALA A 110 15.45 10.68 2.90
CA ALA A 110 16.18 11.93 3.13
C ALA A 110 17.58 11.67 3.69
N GLU A 111 17.71 10.79 4.69
CA GLU A 111 19.00 10.38 5.27
C GLU A 111 19.92 9.76 4.22
N LYS A 112 19.39 8.82 3.41
CA LYS A 112 20.18 8.20 2.34
C LYS A 112 20.59 9.16 1.25
N SER A 113 19.74 10.14 0.94
CA SER A 113 20.10 11.21 0.00
C SER A 113 21.22 12.07 0.59
N TRP A 114 21.12 12.45 1.86
CA TRP A 114 22.16 13.22 2.54
C TRP A 114 23.52 12.51 2.55
N GLU A 115 23.55 11.20 2.83
CA GLU A 115 24.77 10.37 2.78
C GLU A 115 25.44 10.35 1.39
N ILE A 116 24.66 10.44 0.31
CA ILE A 116 25.18 10.44 -1.06
C ILE A 116 25.75 11.82 -1.42
N TRP A 117 25.06 12.89 -1.04
CA TRP A 117 25.40 14.27 -1.43
C TRP A 117 26.50 14.88 -0.56
N SER A 118 26.68 14.40 0.67
CA SER A 118 27.70 14.92 1.60
C SER A 118 29.05 14.18 1.49
N ARG A 119 29.25 13.44 0.39
CA ARG A 119 30.54 12.82 0.01
C ARG A 119 31.29 13.73 -0.94
#